data_AF-A0A5B8ICS5-F1
#
_entry.id   AF-A0A5B8ICS5-F1
#
_cell.length_a   1.000
_cell.length_b   1.000
_cell.length_c   1.000
_cell.angle_alpha   90.00
_cell.angle_beta   90.00
_cell.angle_gamma   90.00
#
_symmetry.space_group_name_H-M   'P 1'
#
loop_
_entity.id
_entity.type
_entity.pdbx_description
1 polymer ?
#
loop_
_entity_poly.entity_id
_entity_poly.type
_entity_poly.pdbx_seq_one_letter_code
_entity_poly.pdbx_strand_id
1 'polypeptide(L)'
;MSGLGQRKEEHWSAKQFDNYGFRRSDLKDIADKLGVNLDIPLDEITASGGDRKQETFSEEDISVLRSEIANLKDRIKKLMQERPSNLGEYRKDDPLLLAIQIRNNEWAKYDPDNDRATRGNQASIIQYLENKGFSNAQAKSIEMVACPIKRG
;
A
#
# COMPACT_ATOMS: atom_id res chain seq x y z
N MET A 1 -24.83 64.28 14.28
CA MET A 1 -24.19 64.25 12.95
C MET A 1 -23.91 62.80 12.64
N SER A 2 -24.66 62.22 11.72
CA SER A 2 -24.59 60.80 11.33
C SER A 2 -23.57 60.60 10.23
N GLY A 3 -22.84 59.48 10.26
CA GLY A 3 -22.02 59.02 9.13
C GLY A 3 -20.84 58.18 9.58
N LEU A 4 -21.08 56.88 9.80
CA LEU A 4 -20.04 55.87 9.99
C LEU A 4 -19.07 55.85 8.81
N GLY A 5 -17.81 56.20 9.04
CA GLY A 5 -16.70 55.80 8.18
C GLY A 5 -16.43 54.32 8.37
N GLN A 6 -17.02 53.47 7.52
CA GLN A 6 -16.77 52.03 7.50
C GLN A 6 -15.29 51.77 7.25
N ARG A 7 -14.67 51.01 8.17
CA ARG A 7 -13.32 50.44 8.03
C ARG A 7 -13.29 49.54 6.81
N LYS A 8 -12.59 49.94 5.75
CA LYS A 8 -12.10 49.01 4.72
C LYS A 8 -10.80 48.38 5.23
N GLU A 9 -10.56 47.13 4.84
CA GLU A 9 -9.27 46.38 4.94
C GLU A 9 -9.05 45.41 6.12
N GLU A 10 -10.06 44.64 6.56
CA GLU A 10 -9.82 43.47 7.44
C GLU A 10 -10.39 42.14 6.91
N HIS A 11 -10.76 42.06 5.64
CA HIS A 11 -11.35 40.83 5.06
C HIS A 11 -10.36 39.65 4.92
N TRP A 12 -9.06 39.91 5.10
CA TRP A 12 -7.98 38.92 4.93
C TRP A 12 -6.95 38.97 6.07
N SER A 13 -7.41 39.22 7.30
CA SER A 13 -6.51 39.24 8.46
C SER A 13 -6.02 37.82 8.80
N ALA A 14 -4.72 37.66 9.06
CA ALA A 14 -4.11 36.33 9.31
C ALA A 14 -4.84 35.53 10.42
N LYS A 15 -5.30 36.24 11.47
CA LYS A 15 -6.01 35.66 12.61
C LYS A 15 -7.30 34.92 12.24
N GLN A 16 -7.95 35.26 11.13
CA GLN A 16 -9.18 34.58 10.70
C GLN A 16 -8.92 33.20 10.10
N PHE A 17 -7.75 32.97 9.52
CA PHE A 17 -7.40 31.73 8.81
C PHE A 17 -6.54 30.79 9.66
N ASP A 18 -5.77 31.33 10.60
CA ASP A 18 -4.94 30.56 11.53
C ASP A 18 -5.78 29.58 12.38
N ASN A 19 -7.03 29.96 12.73
CA ASN A 19 -7.96 29.10 13.48
C ASN A 19 -8.36 27.81 12.73
N TYR A 20 -8.26 27.81 11.41
CA TYR A 20 -8.58 26.65 10.57
C TYR A 20 -7.34 25.85 10.17
N GLY A 21 -6.16 26.21 10.69
CA GLY A 21 -4.90 25.49 10.45
C GLY A 21 -4.30 25.71 9.06
N PHE A 22 -4.78 26.70 8.30
CA PHE A 22 -4.27 27.01 6.97
C PHE A 22 -3.35 28.24 6.99
N ARG A 23 -2.19 28.13 6.34
CA ARG A 23 -1.32 29.29 6.09
C ARG A 23 -1.89 30.12 4.95
N ARG A 24 -1.87 31.44 5.12
CA ARG A 24 -2.39 32.39 4.11
C ARG A 24 -1.74 32.23 2.73
N SER A 25 -0.44 31.92 2.67
CA SER A 25 0.27 31.65 1.41
C SER A 25 -0.37 30.52 0.64
N ASP A 26 -0.72 29.44 1.35
CA ASP A 26 -1.16 28.20 0.74
C ASP A 26 -2.58 28.36 0.17
N LEU A 27 -3.44 29.09 0.87
CA LEU A 27 -4.79 29.42 0.40
C LEU A 27 -4.76 30.35 -0.82
N LYS A 28 -3.86 31.33 -0.84
CA LYS A 28 -3.68 32.23 -1.97
C LYS A 28 -3.17 31.47 -3.19
N ASP A 29 -2.14 30.63 -3.01
CA ASP A 29 -1.59 29.80 -4.07
C ASP A 29 -2.63 28.83 -4.65
N ILE A 30 -3.51 28.29 -3.81
CA ILE A 30 -4.62 27.42 -4.25
C ILE A 30 -5.65 28.22 -5.05
N ALA A 31 -6.04 29.41 -4.59
CA ALA A 31 -7.02 30.22 -5.30
C ALA A 31 -6.50 30.72 -6.64
N ASP A 32 -5.23 31.17 -6.70
CA ASP A 32 -4.56 31.56 -7.93
C ASP A 32 -4.48 30.38 -8.91
N LYS A 33 -4.16 29.16 -8.43
CA LYS A 33 -4.17 27.93 -9.24
C LYS A 33 -5.55 27.54 -9.76
N LEU A 34 -6.61 27.85 -9.01
CA LEU A 34 -7.99 27.55 -9.39
C LEU A 34 -8.60 28.67 -10.25
N GLY A 35 -7.87 29.76 -10.51
CA GLY A 35 -8.37 30.91 -11.26
C GLY A 35 -9.46 31.69 -10.52
N VAL A 36 -9.54 31.54 -9.20
CA VAL A 36 -10.56 32.16 -8.35
C VAL A 36 -10.02 33.45 -7.78
N ASN A 37 -10.65 34.58 -8.13
CA ASN A 37 -10.32 35.86 -7.53
C ASN A 37 -11.00 35.98 -6.16
N LEU A 38 -10.17 36.00 -5.11
CA LEU A 38 -10.59 36.03 -3.71
C LEU A 38 -11.12 37.40 -3.23
N ASP A 39 -10.94 38.46 -4.02
CA ASP A 39 -11.47 39.79 -3.70
C ASP A 39 -12.93 39.99 -4.14
N ILE A 40 -13.49 38.98 -4.82
CA ILE A 40 -14.89 38.96 -5.25
C ILE A 40 -15.74 38.47 -4.06
N PRO A 41 -16.86 39.13 -3.72
CA PRO A 41 -17.82 38.63 -2.73
C PRO A 41 -18.22 37.20 -3.04
N LEU A 42 -18.38 36.35 -2.01
CA LEU A 42 -18.72 34.92 -2.18
C LEU A 42 -19.93 34.70 -3.10
N ASP A 43 -20.88 35.65 -3.09
CA ASP A 43 -22.11 35.62 -3.88
C ASP A 43 -21.90 35.87 -5.38
N GLU A 44 -20.73 36.38 -5.77
CA GLU A 44 -20.34 36.72 -7.15
C GLU A 44 -19.26 35.77 -7.70
N ILE A 45 -18.77 34.81 -6.89
CA ILE A 45 -17.81 33.80 -7.35
C ILE A 45 -18.51 32.83 -8.30
N THR A 46 -18.34 33.05 -9.60
CA THR A 46 -18.62 32.02 -10.61
C THR A 46 -17.43 31.08 -10.62
N ALA A 47 -17.64 29.82 -10.23
CA ALA A 47 -16.60 28.81 -10.30
C ALA A 47 -16.24 28.55 -11.78
N SER A 48 -15.28 29.30 -12.31
CA SER A 48 -14.57 28.97 -13.55
C SER A 48 -13.49 27.92 -13.28
N GLY A 49 -13.82 26.92 -12.45
CA GLY A 49 -13.00 25.72 -12.36
C GLY A 49 -13.12 25.03 -13.70
N GLY A 50 -12.14 25.24 -14.58
CA GLY A 50 -12.06 24.50 -15.84
C GLY A 50 -12.26 23.03 -15.52
N ASP A 51 -13.28 22.42 -16.15
CA ASP A 51 -13.58 21.01 -16.00
C ASP A 51 -12.26 20.26 -16.07
N ARG A 52 -11.80 19.71 -14.94
CA ARG A 52 -10.75 18.71 -14.99
C ARG A 52 -11.36 17.60 -15.82
N LYS A 53 -10.98 17.51 -17.10
CA LYS A 53 -11.39 16.42 -17.97
C LYS A 53 -11.14 15.16 -17.16
N GLN A 54 -12.22 14.47 -16.79
CA GLN A 54 -12.08 13.12 -16.26
C GLN A 54 -11.18 12.39 -17.25
N GLU A 55 -10.09 11.80 -16.77
CA GLU A 55 -9.31 10.87 -17.57
C GLU A 55 -10.29 9.78 -18.02
N THR A 56 -10.77 9.93 -19.25
CA THR A 56 -11.69 9.00 -19.88
C THR A 56 -10.79 7.97 -20.52
N PHE A 57 -10.64 6.83 -19.84
CA PHE A 57 -9.97 5.68 -20.43
C PHE A 57 -10.68 5.33 -21.75
N SER A 58 -9.90 5.12 -22.81
CA SER A 58 -10.49 4.72 -24.07
C SER A 58 -11.19 3.37 -23.91
N GLU A 59 -12.21 3.11 -24.73
CA GLU A 59 -12.89 1.81 -24.71
C GLU A 59 -11.94 0.66 -25.04
N GLU A 60 -10.89 0.95 -25.83
CA GLU A 60 -9.77 0.07 -26.15
C GLU A 60 -8.94 -0.25 -24.89
N ASP A 61 -8.58 0.75 -24.09
CA ASP A 61 -7.85 0.55 -22.82
C ASP A 61 -8.66 -0.31 -21.85
N ILE A 62 -9.97 -0.04 -21.75
CA ILE A 62 -10.89 -0.82 -20.91
C ILE A 62 -10.95 -2.27 -21.38
N SER A 63 -10.96 -2.50 -22.69
CA SER A 63 -10.95 -3.84 -23.29
C SER A 63 -9.65 -4.59 -22.97
N VAL A 64 -8.51 -3.94 -23.16
CA VAL A 64 -7.18 -4.50 -22.84
C VAL A 64 -7.12 -4.86 -21.36
N LEU A 65 -7.49 -3.96 -20.45
CA LEU A 65 -7.49 -4.22 -19.01
C LEU A 65 -8.40 -5.38 -18.61
N ARG A 66 -9.58 -5.51 -19.24
CA ARG A 66 -10.49 -6.64 -18.99
C ARG A 66 -9.88 -7.97 -19.44
N SER A 67 -9.23 -7.98 -20.61
CA SER A 67 -8.56 -9.19 -21.10
C SER A 67 -7.39 -9.59 -20.20
N GLU A 68 -6.61 -8.62 -19.70
CA GLU A 68 -5.53 -8.89 -18.75
C GLU A 68 -6.06 -9.42 -17.41
N ILE A 69 -7.16 -8.87 -16.90
CA ILE A 69 -7.83 -9.41 -15.70
C ILE A 69 -8.27 -10.86 -15.92
N ALA A 70 -8.80 -11.20 -17.09
CA ALA A 70 -9.20 -12.56 -17.41
C ALA A 70 -7.99 -13.51 -17.47
N ASN A 71 -6.91 -13.08 -18.12
CA ASN A 71 -5.65 -13.83 -18.21
C ASN A 71 -5.05 -14.09 -16.83
N LEU A 72 -4.97 -13.05 -15.98
CA LEU A 72 -4.45 -13.15 -14.62
C LEU A 72 -5.30 -14.09 -13.77
N LYS A 73 -6.63 -14.02 -13.86
CA LYS A 73 -7.54 -14.93 -13.14
C LYS A 73 -7.35 -16.39 -13.58
N ASP A 74 -7.21 -16.65 -14.87
CA ASP A 74 -6.96 -18.01 -15.37
C ASP A 74 -5.58 -18.52 -14.93
N ARG A 75 -4.56 -17.66 -14.92
CA ARG A 75 -3.23 -18.01 -14.43
C ARG A 75 -3.24 -18.34 -12.93
N ILE A 76 -3.95 -17.54 -12.12
CA ILE A 76 -4.14 -17.82 -10.70
C ILE A 76 -4.82 -19.16 -10.50
N LYS A 77 -5.89 -19.46 -11.25
CA LYS A 77 -6.61 -20.74 -11.16
C LYS A 77 -5.69 -21.93 -11.45
N LYS A 78 -4.88 -21.86 -12.52
CA LYS A 78 -3.90 -22.90 -12.87
C LYS A 78 -2.85 -23.09 -11.76
N LEU A 79 -2.27 -21.99 -11.26
CA LEU A 79 -1.29 -22.04 -10.17
C LEU A 79 -1.87 -22.59 -8.87
N MET A 80 -3.15 -22.32 -8.59
CA MET A 80 -3.84 -22.89 -7.44
C MET A 80 -4.07 -24.40 -7.58
N GLN A 81 -4.31 -24.89 -8.81
CA GLN A 81 -4.44 -26.34 -9.08
C GLN A 81 -3.11 -27.08 -8.96
N GLU A 82 -1.97 -26.42 -9.20
CA GLU A 82 -0.63 -27.00 -9.01
C GLU A 82 -0.22 -27.08 -7.53
N ARG A 83 -0.88 -26.34 -6.64
CA ARG A 83 -0.61 -26.41 -5.20
C ARG A 83 -1.17 -27.71 -4.60
N PRO A 84 -0.49 -28.27 -3.58
CA PRO A 84 -1.04 -29.38 -2.81
C PRO A 84 -2.45 -29.04 -2.28
N SER A 85 -3.38 -29.99 -2.42
CA SER A 85 -4.75 -29.83 -1.93
C SER A 85 -4.77 -29.49 -0.44
N ASN A 86 -5.65 -28.56 -0.06
CA ASN A 86 -5.96 -28.17 1.33
C ASN A 86 -4.83 -27.48 2.10
N LEU A 87 -3.73 -27.08 1.44
CA LEU A 87 -2.63 -26.36 2.09
C LEU A 87 -3.12 -25.02 2.65
N GLY A 88 -3.06 -24.86 3.98
CA GLY A 88 -3.55 -23.65 4.66
C GLY A 88 -5.07 -23.46 4.68
N GLU A 89 -5.86 -24.44 4.25
CA GLU A 89 -7.33 -24.32 4.18
C GLU A 89 -7.98 -24.44 5.58
N TYR A 90 -7.55 -25.41 6.38
CA TYR A 90 -8.18 -25.73 7.67
C TYR A 90 -7.53 -25.04 8.86
N ARG A 91 -6.31 -24.53 8.70
CA ARG A 91 -5.57 -23.87 9.79
C ARG A 91 -4.65 -22.76 9.28
N LYS A 92 -4.67 -21.62 9.97
CA LYS A 92 -3.84 -20.45 9.63
C LYS A 92 -2.37 -20.64 10.01
N ASP A 93 -2.10 -21.53 10.94
CA ASP A 93 -0.79 -21.91 11.46
C ASP A 93 -0.29 -23.23 10.86
N ASP A 94 -0.68 -23.56 9.62
CA ASP A 94 -0.27 -24.79 8.94
C ASP A 94 1.27 -24.93 8.91
N PRO A 95 1.86 -25.97 9.54
CA PRO A 95 3.31 -26.13 9.65
C PRO A 95 3.97 -26.30 8.28
N LEU A 96 3.29 -26.96 7.34
CA LEU A 96 3.81 -27.17 5.98
C LEU A 96 3.76 -25.87 5.18
N LEU A 97 2.67 -25.12 5.30
CA LEU A 97 2.57 -23.78 4.69
C LEU A 97 3.67 -22.85 5.23
N LEU A 98 3.88 -22.86 6.54
CA LEU A 98 4.94 -22.07 7.19
C LEU A 98 6.33 -22.49 6.72
N ALA A 99 6.59 -23.79 6.60
CA ALA A 99 7.87 -24.30 6.10
C ALA A 99 8.13 -23.82 4.65
N ILE A 100 7.12 -23.87 3.78
CA ILE A 100 7.22 -23.36 2.40
C ILE A 100 7.50 -21.86 2.39
N GLN A 101 6.81 -21.08 3.23
CA GLN A 101 7.03 -19.64 3.35
C GLN A 101 8.45 -19.31 3.81
N ILE A 102 8.93 -20.01 4.84
CA ILE A 102 10.30 -19.85 5.36
C ILE A 102 11.31 -20.20 4.27
N ARG A 103 11.11 -21.31 3.54
CA ARG A 103 11.98 -21.68 2.41
C ARG A 103 12.04 -20.58 1.35
N ASN A 104 10.90 -20.03 0.96
CA ASN A 104 10.83 -19.01 -0.07
C ASN A 104 11.41 -17.65 0.37
N ASN A 105 11.48 -17.37 1.68
CA ASN A 105 11.97 -16.10 2.19
C ASN A 105 13.44 -16.19 2.63
N GLU A 106 13.73 -17.13 3.52
CA GLU A 106 15.04 -17.27 4.16
C GLU A 106 16.03 -18.07 3.31
N TRP A 107 15.52 -18.97 2.47
CA TRP A 107 16.35 -19.89 1.68
C TRP A 107 16.26 -19.65 0.16
N ALA A 108 15.59 -18.58 -0.30
CA ALA A 108 15.43 -18.28 -1.73
C ALA A 108 16.76 -18.10 -2.48
N LYS A 109 17.81 -17.67 -1.78
CA LYS A 109 19.15 -17.42 -2.33
C LYS A 109 20.17 -18.47 -1.89
N TYR A 110 19.71 -19.58 -1.34
CA TYR A 110 20.59 -20.65 -0.87
C TYR A 110 21.41 -21.22 -2.03
N ASP A 111 22.72 -21.25 -1.84
CA ASP A 111 23.68 -21.83 -2.77
C ASP A 111 24.44 -22.98 -2.08
N PRO A 112 24.27 -24.24 -2.53
CA PRO A 112 24.94 -25.40 -1.95
C PRO A 112 26.48 -25.31 -1.94
N ASP A 113 27.06 -24.60 -2.91
CA ASP A 113 28.50 -24.43 -3.07
C ASP A 113 29.04 -23.28 -2.20
N ASN A 114 28.15 -22.38 -1.76
CA ASN A 114 28.47 -21.25 -0.89
C ASN A 114 27.56 -21.21 0.34
N ASP A 115 27.45 -22.37 1.03
CA ASP A 115 26.58 -22.57 2.20
C ASP A 115 26.83 -21.50 3.27
N ARG A 116 28.10 -21.24 3.61
CA ARG A 116 28.46 -20.31 4.69
C ARG A 116 27.94 -18.89 4.48
N ALA A 117 27.86 -18.42 3.23
CA ALA A 117 27.42 -17.07 2.91
C ALA A 117 25.90 -16.97 2.67
N THR A 118 25.26 -18.08 2.27
CA THR A 118 23.86 -18.08 1.82
C THR A 118 22.90 -18.84 2.76
N ARG A 119 23.43 -19.46 3.81
CA ARG A 119 22.64 -20.20 4.80
C ARG A 119 21.72 -19.27 5.58
N GLY A 120 20.45 -19.68 5.68
CA GLY A 120 19.45 -19.00 6.52
C GLY A 120 19.80 -19.06 8.01
N ASN A 121 19.42 -18.02 8.75
CA ASN A 121 19.64 -17.98 10.19
C ASN A 121 18.63 -18.87 10.92
N GLN A 122 19.06 -20.10 11.24
CA GLN A 122 18.19 -21.09 11.88
C GLN A 122 17.69 -20.65 13.26
N ALA A 123 18.52 -19.93 14.04
CA ALA A 123 18.14 -19.46 15.36
C ALA A 123 17.02 -18.42 15.29
N SER A 124 17.08 -17.48 14.34
CA SER A 124 16.00 -16.51 14.14
C SER A 124 14.72 -17.16 13.61
N ILE A 125 14.83 -18.18 12.76
CA ILE A 125 13.67 -18.95 12.27
C ILE A 125 12.96 -19.67 13.41
N ILE A 126 13.72 -20.37 14.27
CA ILE A 126 13.16 -21.07 15.44
C ILE A 126 12.51 -20.08 16.39
N GLN A 127 13.18 -18.97 16.71
CA GLN A 127 12.63 -17.94 17.59
C GLN A 127 11.36 -17.31 17.02
N TYR A 128 11.31 -17.06 15.70
CA TYR A 128 10.11 -16.58 15.02
C TYR A 128 8.92 -17.55 15.17
N LEU A 129 9.17 -18.85 15.05
CA LEU A 129 8.13 -19.88 15.19
C LEU A 129 7.69 -20.03 16.65
N GLU A 130 8.61 -19.96 17.61
CA GLU A 130 8.26 -19.96 19.04
C GLU A 130 7.40 -18.75 19.42
N ASN A 131 7.72 -17.57 18.90
CA ASN A 131 6.90 -16.36 19.08
C ASN A 131 5.49 -16.49 18.46
N LYS A 132 5.31 -17.39 17.49
CA LYS A 132 4.00 -17.75 16.92
C LYS A 132 3.22 -18.79 17.74
N GLY A 133 3.79 -19.27 18.85
CA GLY A 133 3.15 -20.23 19.76
C GLY A 133 3.51 -21.69 19.50
N PHE A 134 4.47 -21.98 18.61
CA PHE A 134 4.97 -23.35 18.44
C PHE A 134 5.91 -23.74 19.60
N SER A 135 5.83 -24.98 20.04
CA SER A 135 6.86 -25.54 20.94
C SER A 135 8.22 -25.59 20.24
N ASN A 136 9.32 -25.56 21.00
CA ASN A 136 10.68 -25.67 20.45
C ASN A 136 10.84 -26.90 19.53
N ALA A 137 10.23 -28.02 19.88
CA ALA A 137 10.27 -29.24 19.07
C ALA A 137 9.54 -29.06 17.71
N GLN A 138 8.38 -28.41 17.71
CA GLN A 138 7.63 -28.11 16.48
C GLN A 138 8.33 -27.03 15.64
N ALA A 139 8.91 -26.01 16.28
CA ALA A 139 9.67 -24.98 15.59
C ALA A 139 10.87 -25.59 14.85
N LYS A 140 11.61 -26.50 15.50
CA LYS A 140 12.70 -27.26 14.88
C LYS A 140 12.24 -28.16 13.74
N SER A 141 11.09 -28.83 13.88
CA SER A 141 10.59 -29.69 12.79
C SER A 141 10.16 -28.87 11.58
N ILE A 142 9.51 -27.72 11.77
CA ILE A 142 9.15 -26.80 10.69
C ILE A 142 10.41 -26.24 10.00
N GLU A 143 11.41 -25.81 10.77
CA GLU A 143 12.69 -25.32 10.23
C GLU A 143 13.40 -26.41 9.41
N MET A 144 13.44 -27.64 9.92
CA MET A 144 14.05 -28.77 9.22
C MET A 144 13.37 -29.06 7.88
N VAL A 145 12.03 -28.97 7.82
CA VAL A 145 11.29 -29.10 6.56
C VAL A 145 11.54 -27.92 5.62
N ALA A 146 11.70 -26.71 6.16
CA ALA A 146 12.00 -25.52 5.37
C ALA A 146 13.42 -25.55 4.76
N CYS A 147 14.39 -26.08 5.50
CA CYS A 147 15.79 -26.16 5.11
C CYS A 147 15.99 -26.91 3.78
N PRO A 148 16.80 -26.39 2.84
CA PRO A 148 17.17 -27.08 1.61
C PRO A 148 17.91 -28.39 1.90
N ILE A 149 17.56 -29.46 1.19
CA ILE A 149 18.22 -30.76 1.34
C ILE A 149 19.52 -30.73 0.55
N LYS A 150 20.66 -30.75 1.25
CA LYS A 150 21.96 -31.04 0.63
C LYS A 150 22.06 -32.55 0.34
N ARG A 151 21.80 -32.95 -0.91
CA ARG A 151 22.05 -34.32 -1.39
C ARG A 151 23.52 -34.42 -1.80
N GLY A 152 24.41 -34.40 -0.82
CA GLY A 152 25.86 -34.49 -1.00
C GLY A 152 26.44 -35.63 -0.21
#